data_AF-A0A485AAG2-F1
#
_entry.id   AF-A0A485AAG2-F1
#
_cell.length_a   1.000
_cell.length_b   1.000
_cell.length_c   1.000
_cell.angle_alpha   90.00
_cell.angle_beta   90.00
_cell.angle_gamma   90.00
#
_symmetry.space_group_name_H-M   'P 1'
#
loop_
_entity.id
_entity.type
_entity.pdbx_description
1 polymer ?
#
loop_
_entity_poly.entity_id
_entity_poly.type
_entity_poly.pdbx_seq_one_letter_code
_entity_poly.pdbx_strand_id
1 'polypeptide(L)' 'MLIEAGLSTYEKECARRGDDYQEIFSQQVRETMERRAAGLKPPAWAASAFESGLKKSNEEANDDARAA' A
#
# COMPACT_ATOMS: atom_id res chain seq x y z
N MET A 1 8.99 -17.49 -23.07
CA MET A 1 9.55 -17.88 -21.76
C MET A 1 8.73 -17.12 -20.71
N LEU A 2 7.85 -17.80 -19.97
CA LEU A 2 7.04 -17.17 -18.93
C LEU A 2 7.85 -17.20 -17.63
N ILE A 3 8.35 -16.06 -17.20
CA ILE A 3 9.12 -15.94 -15.94
C ILE A 3 8.09 -15.94 -14.82
N GLU A 4 7.71 -17.13 -14.32
CA GLU A 4 6.67 -17.25 -13.28
C GLU A 4 7.22 -17.16 -11.85
N ALA A 5 8.53 -17.31 -11.68
CA ALA A 5 9.23 -17.19 -10.41
C ALA A 5 9.81 -15.77 -10.25
N GLY A 6 9.41 -15.08 -9.18
CA GLY A 6 9.91 -13.73 -8.84
C GLY A 6 8.92 -12.58 -9.08
N LEU A 7 7.79 -12.83 -9.74
CA LEU A 7 6.73 -11.82 -9.90
C LEU A 7 5.70 -11.92 -8.77
N SER A 8 5.39 -10.77 -8.19
CA SER A 8 4.25 -10.60 -7.28
C SER A 8 2.94 -10.97 -7.97
N THR A 9 1.94 -11.36 -7.17
CA THR A 9 0.59 -11.64 -7.67
C THR A 9 0.04 -10.45 -8.47
N TYR A 10 0.39 -9.22 -8.08
CA TYR A 10 -0.06 -8.02 -8.76
C TYR A 10 0.60 -7.84 -10.14
N GLU A 11 1.91 -8.07 -10.26
CA GLU A 11 2.62 -8.04 -11.55
C GLU A 11 2.07 -9.08 -12.53
N LYS A 12 1.75 -10.29 -12.04
CA LYS A 12 1.16 -11.36 -12.86
C LYS A 12 -0.21 -10.94 -13.42
N GLU A 13 -1.01 -10.28 -12.59
CA GLU A 13 -2.34 -9.81 -12.95
C GLU A 13 -2.32 -8.63 -13.93
N CYS A 14 -1.35 -7.71 -13.82
CA CYS A 14 -1.10 -6.66 -14.81
C CYS A 14 -0.66 -7.25 -16.15
N ALA A 15 0.31 -8.18 -16.12
CA ALA A 15 0.79 -8.86 -17.33
C ALA A 15 -0.33 -9.61 -18.07
N ARG A 16 -1.28 -10.20 -17.34
CA ARG A 16 -2.43 -10.92 -17.91
C ARG A 16 -3.45 -9.99 -18.58
N ARG A 17 -3.57 -8.75 -18.11
CA ARG A 17 -4.45 -7.72 -18.67
C ARG A 17 -3.80 -6.94 -19.81
N GLY A 18 -2.48 -7.06 -19.96
CA GLY A 18 -1.70 -6.26 -20.91
C GLY A 18 -1.36 -4.87 -20.39
N ASP A 19 -1.51 -4.65 -19.08
CA ASP A 19 -1.21 -3.39 -18.42
C ASP A 19 0.26 -3.35 -18.00
N ASP A 20 0.90 -2.18 -18.10
CA ASP A 20 2.24 -1.96 -17.55
C ASP A 20 2.16 -1.79 -16.02
N TYR A 21 2.69 -2.77 -15.30
CA TYR A 21 2.77 -2.74 -13.85
C TYR A 21 3.47 -1.48 -13.32
N GLN A 22 4.57 -1.04 -13.94
CA GLN A 22 5.34 0.11 -13.46
C GLN A 22 4.54 1.39 -13.61
N GLU A 23 3.84 1.55 -14.73
CA GLU A 23 2.97 2.69 -14.99
C GLU A 23 1.84 2.75 -13.96
N ILE A 24 1.09 1.66 -13.79
CA ILE A 24 -0.04 1.60 -12.86
C ILE A 24 0.41 1.84 -11.42
N PHE A 25 1.52 1.23 -11.01
CA PHE A 25 2.05 1.43 -9.66
C PHE A 25 2.48 2.88 -9.42
N SER A 26 3.15 3.50 -10.40
CA SER A 26 3.56 4.91 -10.31
C SER A 26 2.35 5.86 -10.19
N GLN A 27 1.28 5.57 -10.93
CA GLN A 27 0.02 6.31 -10.86
C GLN A 27 -0.63 6.15 -9.49
N GLN A 28 -0.69 4.93 -8.96
CA GLN A 28 -1.25 4.63 -7.64
C GLN A 28 -0.52 5.36 -6.50
N VAL A 29 0.81 5.45 -6.57
CA VAL A 29 1.62 6.23 -5.62
C VAL A 29 1.29 7.71 -5.70
N ARG A 30 1.29 8.28 -6.91
CA ARG A 30 0.99 9.70 -7.12
C ARG A 30 -0.41 10.06 -6.61
N GLU A 31 -1.43 9.29 -6.97
CA GLU A 31 -2.80 9.53 -6.54
C GLU A 31 -2.97 9.39 -5.02
N THR A 32 -2.25 8.46 -4.40
CA THR A 32 -2.27 8.31 -2.94
C THR A 32 -1.67 9.53 -2.25
N MET A 33 -0.56 10.07 -2.78
CA MET A 33 0.06 11.27 -2.24
C MET A 33 -0.79 12.52 -2.46
N GLU A 34 -1.40 12.67 -3.63
CA GLU A 34 -2.34 13.76 -3.94
C GLU A 34 -3.57 13.72 -3.02
N ARG A 35 -4.15 12.54 -2.78
CA ARG A 35 -5.24 12.36 -1.81
C ARG A 35 -4.83 12.78 -0.42
N ARG A 36 -3.63 12.36 0.02
CA ARG A 36 -3.09 12.74 1.34
C ARG A 36 -2.91 14.25 1.46
N ALA A 37 -2.36 14.90 0.43
CA ALA A 37 -2.20 16.35 0.40
C ALA A 37 -3.55 17.08 0.43
N ALA A 38 -4.58 16.54 -0.21
CA ALA A 38 -5.94 17.06 -0.19
C ALA A 38 -6.71 16.75 1.11
N GLY A 39 -6.11 16.06 2.09
CA GLY A 39 -6.80 15.65 3.32
C GLY A 39 -7.89 14.60 3.10
N LEU A 40 -7.90 13.92 1.96
CA LEU A 40 -8.85 12.87 1.63
C LEU A 40 -8.48 11.57 2.32
N LYS A 41 -9.50 10.76 2.62
CA LYS A 41 -9.30 9.43 3.21
C LYS A 41 -8.48 8.54 2.27
N PRO A 42 -7.62 7.66 2.81
CA PRO A 42 -6.88 6.70 2.01
C PRO A 42 -7.83 5.83 1.19
N PRO A 43 -7.41 5.35 0.01
CA PRO A 43 -8.25 4.49 -0.81
C PRO A 43 -8.63 3.22 -0.05
N ALA A 44 -9.85 2.70 -0.28
CA ALA A 44 -10.44 1.63 0.54
C ALA A 44 -9.57 0.36 0.64
N TRP A 45 -8.83 0.02 -0.41
CA TRP A 45 -7.89 -1.12 -0.41
C TRP A 45 -6.66 -0.87 0.47
N ALA A 46 -6.25 0.38 0.66
CA ALA A 46 -5.14 0.79 1.53
C ALA A 46 -5.58 1.16 2.94
N ALA A 47 -6.89 1.41 3.15
CA ALA A 47 -7.45 1.81 4.44
C ALA A 47 -7.19 0.77 5.53
N SER A 48 -7.29 -0.53 5.21
CA SER A 48 -7.01 -1.61 6.16
C SER A 48 -5.53 -1.67 6.55
N ALA A 49 -4.62 -1.55 5.58
CA ALA A 49 -3.18 -1.53 5.83
C ALA A 49 -2.76 -0.29 6.64
N PHE A 50 -3.39 0.87 6.36
CA PHE A 50 -3.17 2.10 7.09
C PHE A 50 -3.71 2.02 8.53
N GLU A 51 -4.93 1.50 8.72
CA GLU A 51 -5.50 1.27 10.05
C GLU A 51 -4.68 0.28 10.87
N SER A 52 -4.19 -0.80 10.27
CA SER A 52 -3.29 -1.75 10.92
C SER A 52 -1.97 -1.09 11.31
N GLY A 53 -1.40 -0.24 10.46
CA GLY A 53 -0.19 0.54 10.79
C GLY A 53 -0.43 1.52 11.93
N LEU A 54 -1.54 2.25 11.90
CA LEU A 54 -1.91 3.22 12.95
C LEU A 54 -2.14 2.54 14.30
N LYS A 55 -2.82 1.38 14.31
CA LYS A 55 -3.01 0.58 15.53
C LYS A 55 -1.68 0.13 16.11
N LYS A 56 -0.74 -0.32 15.26
CA LYS A 56 0.60 -0.75 15.69
C LYS A 56 1.40 0.38 16.32
N SER A 57 1.42 1.56 15.70
CA SER A 57 2.09 2.73 16.27
C SER A 57 1.46 3.20 17.59
N ASN A 58 0.14 3.02 17.76
CA ASN A 58 -0.56 3.37 18.98
C ASN A 58 -0.37 2.32 20.11
N GLU A 59 -0.11 1.06 19.75
CA GLU A 59 0.27 -0.01 20.68
C GLU A 59 1.73 0.17 21.15
N GLU A 60 2.67 0.41 20.22
CA GLU A 60 4.09 0.68 20.54
C GLU A 60 4.24 1.89 21.49
N ALA A 61 3.48 2.96 21.26
CA ALA A 61 3.49 4.13 22.15
C ALA A 61 2.90 3.86 23.55
N ASN A 62 1.96 2.93 23.69
CA ASN A 62 1.39 2.55 24.99
C ASN A 62 2.32 1.59 25.77
N ASP A 63 3.03 0.72 25.07
CA ASP A 63 3.98 -0.20 25.70
C ASP A 63 5.21 0.55 26.26
N ASP A 64 5.72 1.55 25.54
CA ASP A 64 6.80 2.42 26.03
C ASP A 64 6.38 3.24 27.27
N ALA A 65 5.13 3.71 27.32
CA ALA A 65 4.60 4.46 28.46
C ALA A 65 4.37 3.58 29.71
N ARG A 66 4.23 2.27 29.55
CA ARG A 66 4.04 1.30 30.64
C ARG A 66 5.36 0.72 31.17
N ALA A 67 6.45 0.88 30.41
CA ALA A 67 7.79 0.40 30.74
C ALA A 67 8.69 1.45 31.43
N ALA A 68 8.21 2.68 31.62
CA ALA A 68 8.88 3.78 32.33
C ALA A 68 8.30 4.01 33.73
#